data_AF-A0A644XD60-F1
#
_entry.id   AF-A0A644XD60-F1
#
_cell.length_a   1.000
_cell.length_b   1.000
_cell.length_c   1.000
_cell.angle_alpha   90.00
_cell.angle_beta   90.00
_cell.angle_gamma   90.00
#
_symmetry.space_group_name_H-M   'P 1'
#
loop_
_entity.id
_entity.type
_entity.pdbx_description
1 polymer ?
#
loop_
_entity_poly.entity_id
_entity_poly.type
_entity_poly.pdbx_seq_one_letter_code
_entity_poly.pdbx_strand_id
1 'polypeptide(L)'
;MSIRMIPMSVVFNRFPRMLRDLAIKCGKNVELVTQGEATELDKSMIEKITDPLTHLVRNSCDHGIETPQERVAAGKPAHGTITLLASHQSGSIMIEVHDDGRGLSREKILRKARERGMPVSDEMSDQAVWGLLFEPGFSTAEVVTDISGRGVGMDVVKRSIMALGGSVEIDSAEGYGTRIAVRLPLTLAIMDGMSVAVGNEVYILPLSAVVESFQVTPASVSTVAQGSPLVKVRDEYMPVVELDKLFDVPRSASAQERHADIMVVVEVEDTRVALRVDDLLGQHQVVVKNLESNYRKIPNVSGATIMGDGSVALILDATAIVRRARNARSPAWELGELI
;
A
#
# COMPACT_ATOMS: atom_id res chain seq x y z
N MET A 1 7.78 6.74 -2.83
CA MET A 1 8.16 5.43 -3.41
C MET A 1 8.16 5.52 -4.93
N SER A 2 9.31 5.22 -5.54
CA SER A 2 9.47 5.22 -7.01
C SER A 2 8.68 4.07 -7.58
N ILE A 3 7.80 4.34 -8.55
CA ILE A 3 7.21 3.26 -9.33
C ILE A 3 8.33 2.68 -10.18
N ARG A 4 9.02 1.67 -9.65
CA ARG A 4 10.01 0.89 -10.38
C ARG A 4 9.29 -0.37 -10.80
N MET A 5 8.92 -0.42 -12.06
CA MET A 5 8.35 -1.61 -12.65
C MET A 5 9.45 -2.69 -12.69
N ILE A 6 9.13 -3.86 -12.15
CA ILE A 6 10.01 -5.03 -12.12
C ILE A 6 9.21 -6.20 -12.70
N PRO A 7 9.82 -7.03 -13.57
CA PRO A 7 9.14 -8.20 -14.09
C PRO A 7 8.85 -9.23 -12.99
N MET A 8 7.71 -9.92 -13.12
CA MET A 8 7.29 -11.00 -12.22
C MET A 8 8.28 -12.16 -12.16
N SER A 9 9.15 -12.31 -13.16
CA SER A 9 10.27 -13.25 -13.17
C SER A 9 11.14 -13.18 -11.90
N VAL A 10 11.30 -12.00 -11.29
CA VAL A 10 12.08 -11.83 -10.04
C VAL A 10 11.48 -12.60 -8.87
N VAL A 11 10.16 -12.72 -8.83
CA VAL A 11 9.44 -13.51 -7.82
C VAL A 11 9.39 -14.97 -8.25
N PHE A 12 9.00 -15.24 -9.50
CA PHE A 12 8.79 -16.59 -10.00
C PHE A 12 10.06 -17.46 -9.93
N ASN A 13 11.24 -16.88 -10.20
CA ASN A 13 12.52 -17.57 -10.12
C ASN A 13 12.89 -18.10 -8.73
N ARG A 14 12.20 -17.67 -7.66
CA ARG A 14 12.43 -18.17 -6.30
C ARG A 14 11.73 -19.50 -6.04
N PHE A 15 10.63 -19.77 -6.71
CA PHE A 15 9.77 -20.91 -6.44
C PHE A 15 10.33 -22.28 -6.88
N PRO A 16 11.10 -22.43 -7.99
CA PRO A 16 11.61 -23.73 -8.41
C PRO A 16 12.47 -24.44 -7.36
N ARG A 17 13.26 -23.71 -6.57
CA ARG A 17 14.07 -24.29 -5.49
C ARG A 17 13.19 -24.64 -4.29
N MET A 18 12.36 -23.70 -3.84
CA MET A 18 11.45 -23.91 -2.71
C MET A 18 10.51 -25.10 -2.93
N LEU A 19 9.91 -25.22 -4.13
CA LEU A 19 9.00 -26.31 -4.45
C LEU A 19 9.71 -27.66 -4.49
N ARG A 20 10.95 -27.74 -4.98
CA ARG A 20 11.74 -28.97 -4.92
C ARG A 20 11.97 -29.44 -3.48
N ASP A 21 12.35 -28.52 -2.61
CA ASP A 21 12.61 -28.85 -1.19
C ASP A 21 11.32 -29.31 -0.48
N LEU A 22 10.19 -28.64 -0.75
CA LEU A 22 8.88 -29.01 -0.22
C LEU A 22 8.39 -30.36 -0.77
N ALA A 23 8.49 -30.57 -2.08
CA ALA A 23 8.06 -31.79 -2.74
C ALA A 23 8.81 -33.02 -2.17
N ILE A 24 10.12 -32.92 -1.95
CA ILE A 24 10.91 -33.98 -1.31
C ILE A 24 10.41 -34.23 0.12
N LYS A 25 10.21 -33.18 0.91
CA LYS A 25 9.76 -33.30 2.30
C LYS A 25 8.37 -33.94 2.43
N CYS A 26 7.50 -33.66 1.46
CA CYS A 26 6.14 -34.19 1.41
C CYS A 26 6.02 -35.52 0.67
N GLY A 27 7.10 -36.04 0.07
CA GLY A 27 7.06 -37.26 -0.75
C GLY A 27 6.22 -37.13 -2.03
N LYS A 28 6.17 -35.92 -2.60
CA LYS A 28 5.37 -35.60 -3.79
C LYS A 28 6.27 -35.36 -5.00
N ASN A 29 5.73 -35.57 -6.20
CA ASN A 29 6.39 -35.23 -7.46
C ASN A 29 5.65 -34.06 -8.11
N VAL A 30 6.29 -32.89 -8.19
CA VAL A 30 5.64 -31.64 -8.60
C VAL A 30 6.49 -30.93 -9.65
N GLU A 31 5.85 -30.52 -10.73
CA GLU A 31 6.39 -29.64 -11.75
C GLU A 31 5.84 -28.21 -11.59
N LEU A 32 6.71 -27.20 -11.76
CA LEU A 32 6.31 -25.80 -11.78
C LEU A 32 6.33 -25.30 -13.22
N VAL A 33 5.20 -24.77 -13.68
CA VAL A 33 5.07 -24.09 -14.96
C VAL A 33 4.86 -22.59 -14.70
N THR A 34 5.60 -21.74 -15.39
CA THR A 34 5.46 -20.27 -15.28
C THR A 34 5.05 -19.68 -16.62
N GLN A 35 4.15 -18.71 -16.60
CA GLN A 35 3.67 -17.98 -17.77
C GLN A 35 3.53 -16.49 -17.45
N GLY A 36 3.86 -15.64 -18.42
CA GLY A 36 3.75 -14.18 -18.25
C GLY A 36 4.79 -13.58 -17.31
N GLU A 37 5.98 -14.19 -17.23
CA GLU A 37 7.12 -13.73 -16.41
C GLU A 37 7.57 -12.29 -16.72
N ALA A 38 7.31 -11.83 -17.94
CA ALA A 38 7.60 -10.48 -18.40
C ALA A 38 6.59 -9.42 -17.91
N THR A 39 5.45 -9.85 -17.33
CA THR A 39 4.46 -8.93 -16.74
C THR A 39 5.13 -8.10 -15.68
N GLU A 40 4.99 -6.78 -15.76
CA GLU A 40 5.67 -5.86 -14.87
C GLU A 40 4.73 -5.42 -13.73
N LEU A 41 5.27 -5.33 -12.52
CA LEU A 41 4.57 -4.85 -11.32
C LEU A 41 5.47 -3.87 -10.57
N ASP A 42 4.89 -2.93 -9.83
CA ASP A 42 5.65 -2.01 -8.99
C ASP A 42 6.51 -2.76 -7.96
N LYS A 43 7.75 -2.32 -7.75
CA LYS A 43 8.70 -2.93 -6.81
C LYS A 43 8.14 -3.07 -5.40
N SER A 44 7.43 -2.05 -4.89
CA SER A 44 6.87 -2.12 -3.54
C SER A 44 5.73 -3.14 -3.45
N MET A 45 4.95 -3.28 -4.53
CA MET A 45 3.97 -4.36 -4.66
C MET A 45 4.65 -5.72 -4.76
N ILE A 46 5.74 -5.87 -5.54
CA ILE A 46 6.54 -7.10 -5.64
C ILE A 46 7.07 -7.53 -4.27
N GLU A 47 7.66 -6.61 -3.51
CA GLU A 47 8.19 -6.90 -2.17
C GLU A 47 7.11 -7.39 -1.22
N LYS A 48 5.90 -6.83 -1.29
CA LYS A 48 4.77 -7.19 -0.43
C LYS A 48 3.99 -8.43 -0.91
N ILE A 49 3.88 -8.66 -2.21
CA ILE A 49 3.12 -9.79 -2.79
C ILE A 49 3.90 -11.11 -2.76
N THR A 50 5.23 -11.05 -2.60
CA THR A 50 6.09 -12.24 -2.55
C THR A 50 5.66 -13.22 -1.45
N ASP A 51 5.37 -12.72 -0.25
CA ASP A 51 4.98 -13.57 0.89
C ASP A 51 3.61 -14.24 0.68
N PRO A 52 2.55 -13.51 0.27
CA PRO A 52 1.28 -14.12 -0.16
C PRO A 52 1.43 -15.22 -1.20
N LEU A 53 2.17 -14.96 -2.29
CA LEU A 53 2.36 -15.94 -3.36
C LEU A 53 3.15 -17.17 -2.88
N THR A 54 4.16 -16.96 -2.04
CA THR A 54 4.90 -18.05 -1.39
C THR A 54 3.97 -18.96 -0.60
N HIS A 55 3.01 -18.37 0.13
CA HIS A 55 2.03 -19.13 0.89
C HIS A 55 1.06 -19.91 -0.02
N LEU A 56 0.54 -19.28 -1.08
CA LEU A 56 -0.34 -19.94 -2.04
C LEU A 56 0.34 -21.15 -2.71
N VAL A 57 1.57 -20.96 -3.20
CA VAL A 57 2.36 -22.03 -3.84
C VAL A 57 2.65 -23.17 -2.86
N ARG A 58 2.94 -22.84 -1.59
CA ARG A 58 3.13 -23.84 -0.55
C ARG A 58 1.85 -24.62 -0.30
N ASN A 59 0.69 -23.98 -0.18
CA ASN A 59 -0.58 -24.65 0.04
C ASN A 59 -0.94 -25.59 -1.11
N SER A 60 -0.71 -25.18 -2.36
CA SER A 60 -0.86 -26.05 -3.52
C SER A 60 0.04 -27.29 -3.40
N CYS A 61 1.29 -27.15 -2.98
CA CYS A 61 2.19 -28.31 -2.79
C CYS A 61 1.80 -29.18 -1.59
N ASP A 62 1.55 -28.59 -0.42
CA ASP A 62 1.35 -29.31 0.84
C ASP A 62 -0.04 -29.96 0.94
N HIS A 63 -1.07 -29.26 0.46
CA HIS A 63 -2.47 -29.70 0.60
C HIS A 63 -3.16 -29.98 -0.73
N GLY A 64 -2.83 -29.26 -1.80
CA GLY A 64 -3.43 -29.44 -3.13
C GLY A 64 -3.00 -30.74 -3.80
N ILE A 65 -1.71 -30.85 -4.12
CA ILE A 65 -1.14 -31.99 -4.86
C ILE A 65 -1.16 -33.25 -4.00
N GLU A 66 -1.57 -34.37 -4.57
CA GLU A 66 -1.58 -35.69 -3.94
C GLU A 66 -0.23 -36.42 -4.12
N THR A 67 0.00 -37.49 -3.37
CA THR A 67 1.18 -38.35 -3.58
C THR A 67 1.09 -39.08 -4.94
N PRO A 68 2.22 -39.49 -5.55
CA PRO A 68 2.20 -40.18 -6.84
C PRO A 68 1.26 -41.40 -6.88
N GLN A 69 1.19 -42.15 -5.77
CA GLN A 69 0.32 -43.32 -5.64
C GLN A 69 -1.16 -42.92 -5.63
N GLU A 70 -1.53 -41.90 -4.85
CA GLU A 70 -2.90 -41.37 -4.80
C GLU A 70 -3.33 -40.82 -6.17
N ARG A 71 -2.43 -40.12 -6.88
CA ARG A 71 -2.71 -39.57 -8.22
C ARG A 71 -3.00 -40.67 -9.23
N VAL A 72 -2.16 -41.69 -9.28
CA VAL A 72 -2.36 -42.84 -10.19
C VAL A 72 -3.65 -43.58 -9.85
N ALA A 73 -3.96 -43.76 -8.56
CA ALA A 73 -5.23 -44.36 -8.13
C ALA A 73 -6.46 -43.54 -8.55
N ALA A 74 -6.33 -42.21 -8.62
CA ALA A 74 -7.35 -41.29 -9.12
C ALA A 74 -7.35 -41.13 -10.66
N GLY A 75 -6.50 -41.86 -11.40
CA GLY A 75 -6.41 -41.78 -12.86
C GLY A 75 -5.66 -40.56 -13.40
N LYS A 76 -4.88 -39.88 -12.54
CA LYS A 76 -4.12 -38.67 -12.87
C LYS A 76 -2.64 -39.02 -13.14
N PRO A 77 -1.89 -38.17 -13.85
CA PRO A 77 -0.44 -38.33 -14.01
C PRO A 77 0.27 -38.41 -12.65
N ALA A 78 1.33 -39.21 -12.57
CA ALA A 78 2.08 -39.41 -11.32
C ALA A 78 2.79 -38.13 -10.82
N HIS A 79 3.07 -37.17 -11.71
CA HIS A 79 3.49 -35.83 -11.34
C HIS A 79 2.28 -34.91 -11.25
N GLY A 80 2.29 -34.01 -10.28
CA GLY A 80 1.38 -32.86 -10.20
C GLY A 80 1.99 -31.63 -10.85
N THR A 81 1.15 -30.71 -11.27
CA THR A 81 1.57 -29.46 -11.92
C THR A 81 1.02 -28.28 -11.13
N ILE A 82 1.91 -27.37 -10.75
CA ILE A 82 1.56 -26.04 -10.23
C ILE A 82 1.91 -25.03 -11.31
N THR A 83 0.94 -24.23 -11.75
CA THR A 83 1.11 -23.19 -12.76
C THR A 83 1.02 -21.81 -12.11
N LEU A 84 2.00 -20.97 -12.38
CA LEU A 84 2.01 -19.55 -12.03
C LEU A 84 1.84 -18.72 -13.29
N LEU A 85 0.76 -17.95 -13.35
CA LEU A 85 0.46 -17.08 -14.49
C LEU A 85 0.41 -15.63 -14.02
N ALA A 86 0.99 -14.71 -14.78
CA ALA A 86 0.80 -13.28 -14.60
C ALA A 86 0.35 -12.64 -15.91
N SER A 87 -0.68 -11.79 -15.88
CA SER A 87 -1.17 -11.10 -17.07
C SER A 87 -1.74 -9.72 -16.75
N HIS A 88 -1.74 -8.82 -17.73
CA HIS A 88 -2.47 -7.56 -17.65
C HIS A 88 -3.94 -7.78 -18.06
N GLN A 89 -4.89 -7.39 -17.20
CA GLN A 89 -6.32 -7.44 -17.48
C GLN A 89 -6.98 -6.12 -17.08
N SER A 90 -7.54 -5.38 -18.04
CA SER A 90 -8.45 -4.24 -17.81
C SER A 90 -7.94 -3.21 -16.78
N GLY A 91 -6.67 -2.79 -16.87
CA GLY A 91 -6.09 -1.81 -15.92
C GLY A 91 -5.68 -2.40 -14.57
N SER A 92 -5.66 -3.72 -14.44
CA SER A 92 -5.16 -4.46 -13.29
C SER A 92 -4.16 -5.53 -13.73
N ILE A 93 -3.37 -6.02 -12.79
CA ILE A 93 -2.51 -7.19 -12.97
C ILE A 93 -3.22 -8.37 -12.33
N MET A 94 -3.42 -9.43 -13.10
CA MET A 94 -3.94 -10.70 -12.64
C MET A 94 -2.78 -11.66 -12.42
N ILE A 95 -2.64 -12.19 -11.21
CA ILE A 95 -1.65 -13.21 -10.84
C ILE A 95 -2.41 -14.45 -10.40
N GLU A 96 -2.12 -15.60 -10.98
CA GLU A 96 -2.86 -16.83 -10.75
C GLU A 96 -1.92 -17.93 -10.28
N VAL A 97 -2.38 -18.68 -9.27
CA VAL A 97 -1.76 -19.93 -8.81
C VAL A 97 -2.77 -21.04 -9.09
N HIS A 98 -2.43 -21.94 -10.01
CA HIS A 98 -3.26 -23.08 -10.37
C HIS A 98 -2.55 -24.37 -10.03
N ASP A 99 -3.23 -25.31 -9.38
CA ASP A 99 -2.76 -26.68 -9.21
C ASP A 99 -3.77 -27.66 -9.78
N ASP A 100 -3.28 -28.78 -10.29
CA ASP A 100 -4.10 -29.90 -10.76
C ASP A 100 -4.29 -30.95 -9.65
N GLY A 101 -4.38 -30.50 -8.39
CA GLY A 101 -4.45 -31.35 -7.20
C GLY A 101 -5.85 -31.90 -6.94
N ARG A 102 -6.11 -32.25 -5.67
CA ARG A 102 -7.40 -32.84 -5.25
C ARG A 102 -8.56 -31.86 -5.24
N GLY A 103 -8.31 -30.56 -5.37
CA GLY A 103 -9.29 -29.50 -5.21
C GLY A 103 -9.81 -29.35 -3.77
N LEU A 104 -10.79 -28.48 -3.59
CA LEU A 104 -11.42 -28.21 -2.30
C LEU A 104 -12.67 -29.08 -2.11
N SER A 105 -12.80 -29.66 -0.92
CA SER A 105 -13.98 -30.45 -0.55
C SER A 105 -15.00 -29.56 0.14
N ARG A 106 -16.08 -29.26 -0.57
CA ARG A 106 -17.21 -28.46 -0.09
C ARG A 106 -17.77 -28.99 1.23
N GLU A 107 -17.98 -30.29 1.31
CA GLU A 107 -18.55 -30.96 2.49
C GLU A 107 -17.64 -30.77 3.73
N LYS A 108 -16.33 -30.95 3.58
CA LYS A 108 -15.36 -30.77 4.68
C LYS A 108 -15.35 -29.34 5.20
N ILE A 109 -15.40 -28.35 4.31
CA ILE A 109 -15.40 -26.93 4.69
C ILE A 109 -16.69 -26.59 5.43
N LEU A 110 -17.85 -26.97 4.92
CA LEU A 110 -19.15 -26.72 5.57
C LEU A 110 -19.21 -27.39 6.94
N ARG A 111 -18.77 -28.65 7.06
CA ARG A 111 -18.71 -29.36 8.35
C ARG A 111 -17.84 -28.60 9.35
N LYS A 112 -16.63 -28.18 8.95
CA LYS A 112 -15.72 -27.43 9.81
C LYS A 112 -16.27 -26.06 10.23
N ALA A 113 -17.00 -25.40 9.33
CA ALA A 113 -17.64 -24.13 9.62
C ALA A 113 -18.77 -24.28 10.65
N ARG A 114 -19.58 -25.35 10.54
CA ARG A 114 -20.62 -25.68 11.54
C ARG A 114 -20.02 -25.98 12.92
N GLU A 115 -18.95 -26.77 12.97
CA GLU A 115 -18.23 -27.06 14.23
C GLU A 115 -17.76 -25.80 14.95
N ARG A 116 -17.48 -24.72 14.19
CA ARG A 116 -17.03 -23.43 14.71
C ARG A 116 -18.17 -22.44 14.99
N GLY A 117 -19.42 -22.86 14.83
CA GLY A 117 -20.59 -22.00 15.05
C GLY A 117 -20.77 -20.90 14.00
N MET A 118 -20.18 -21.04 12.81
CA MET A 118 -20.35 -20.08 11.73
C MET A 118 -21.73 -20.24 11.08
N PRO A 119 -22.40 -19.14 10.68
CA PRO A 119 -23.68 -19.21 10.01
C PRO A 119 -23.51 -19.73 8.58
N VAL A 120 -23.71 -21.03 8.38
CA VAL A 120 -23.59 -21.68 7.07
C VAL A 120 -24.87 -22.42 6.68
N SER A 121 -25.15 -22.44 5.38
CA SER A 121 -26.28 -23.16 4.78
C SER A 121 -25.78 -24.12 3.71
N ASP A 122 -26.46 -25.26 3.54
CA ASP A 122 -26.17 -26.20 2.44
C ASP A 122 -26.47 -25.60 1.05
N GLU A 123 -27.29 -24.55 0.99
CA GLU A 123 -27.68 -23.83 -0.23
C GLU A 123 -26.65 -22.79 -0.70
N MET A 124 -25.57 -22.56 0.06
CA MET A 124 -24.53 -21.59 -0.30
C MET A 124 -23.91 -21.91 -1.66
N SER A 125 -23.58 -20.91 -2.47
CA SER A 125 -22.79 -21.17 -3.69
C SER A 125 -21.39 -21.69 -3.34
N ASP A 126 -20.74 -22.42 -4.25
CA ASP A 126 -19.36 -22.89 -4.04
C ASP A 126 -18.43 -21.71 -3.72
N GLN A 127 -18.58 -20.59 -4.42
CA GLN A 127 -17.84 -19.36 -4.16
C GLN A 127 -17.98 -18.87 -2.72
N ALA A 128 -19.20 -18.91 -2.16
CA ALA A 128 -19.45 -18.53 -0.78
C ALA A 128 -18.82 -19.51 0.21
N VAL A 129 -18.81 -20.81 -0.11
CA VAL A 129 -18.14 -21.84 0.70
C VAL A 129 -16.62 -21.65 0.68
N TRP A 130 -16.02 -21.43 -0.49
CA TRP A 130 -14.57 -21.13 -0.60
C TRP A 130 -14.20 -19.87 0.17
N GLY A 131 -15.09 -18.87 0.18
CA GLY A 131 -14.94 -17.63 0.96
C GLY A 131 -14.69 -17.86 2.45
N LEU A 132 -15.23 -18.95 3.03
CA LEU A 132 -15.03 -19.30 4.43
C LEU A 132 -13.57 -19.60 4.77
N LEU A 133 -12.76 -20.02 3.80
CA LEU A 133 -11.32 -20.26 4.00
C LEU A 133 -10.56 -19.00 4.39
N PHE A 134 -11.11 -17.82 4.07
CA PHE A 134 -10.51 -16.55 4.42
C PHE A 134 -10.89 -16.03 5.81
N GLU A 135 -11.73 -16.74 6.55
CA GLU A 135 -12.15 -16.33 7.88
C GLU A 135 -11.02 -16.51 8.90
N PRO A 136 -10.83 -15.58 9.86
CA PRO A 136 -9.72 -15.63 10.80
C PRO A 136 -9.61 -16.97 11.52
N GLY A 137 -8.41 -17.56 11.44
CA GLY A 137 -8.13 -18.85 12.06
C GLY A 137 -8.84 -20.04 11.43
N PHE A 138 -9.55 -19.89 10.31
CA PHE A 138 -10.15 -21.00 9.57
C PHE A 138 -9.06 -21.87 8.93
N SER A 139 -9.09 -23.16 9.24
CA SER A 139 -8.21 -24.15 8.63
C SER A 139 -8.93 -25.49 8.58
N THR A 140 -8.79 -26.18 7.47
CA THR A 140 -9.30 -27.54 7.26
C THR A 140 -8.33 -28.62 7.75
N ALA A 141 -7.14 -28.24 8.23
CA ALA A 141 -6.16 -29.20 8.73
C ALA A 141 -6.59 -29.76 10.10
N GLU A 142 -6.60 -31.08 10.24
CA GLU A 142 -6.90 -31.78 11.49
C GLU A 142 -5.74 -31.72 12.50
N VAL A 143 -4.50 -31.50 12.02
CA VAL A 143 -3.28 -31.41 12.83
C VAL A 143 -2.51 -30.15 12.47
N VAL A 144 -2.11 -29.38 13.49
CA VAL A 144 -1.17 -28.25 13.33
C VAL A 144 0.21 -28.83 13.04
N THR A 145 0.66 -28.75 11.79
CA THR A 145 2.01 -29.19 11.42
C THR A 145 3.03 -28.11 11.76
N ASP A 146 4.24 -28.51 12.20
CA ASP A 146 5.36 -27.60 12.53
C ASP A 146 5.77 -26.67 11.36
N ILE A 147 5.34 -26.98 10.14
CA ILE A 147 5.60 -26.19 8.93
C ILE A 147 4.65 -24.96 8.84
N SER A 148 3.55 -24.98 9.59
CA SER A 148 2.53 -23.92 9.66
C SER A 148 2.67 -23.00 10.90
N GLY A 149 3.71 -23.22 11.72
CA GLY A 149 3.92 -22.65 13.06
C GLY A 149 4.17 -21.14 13.19
N ARG A 150 3.67 -20.31 12.27
CA ARG A 150 3.65 -18.83 12.41
C ARG A 150 2.28 -18.19 12.22
N GLY A 151 1.20 -18.97 12.19
CA GLY A 151 -0.16 -18.40 12.13
C GLY A 151 -0.48 -17.71 10.81
N VAL A 152 0.10 -18.18 9.70
CA VAL A 152 -0.22 -17.67 8.36
C VAL A 152 -1.30 -18.55 7.78
N GLY A 153 -2.57 -18.15 7.95
CA GLY A 153 -3.71 -18.75 7.25
C GLY A 153 -4.03 -18.01 5.95
N MET A 154 -5.03 -18.52 5.23
CA MET A 154 -5.56 -17.84 4.05
C MET A 154 -6.15 -16.46 4.39
N ASP A 155 -6.55 -16.22 5.64
CA ASP A 155 -6.95 -14.92 6.18
C ASP A 155 -5.81 -13.88 6.14
N VAL A 156 -4.57 -14.30 6.42
CA VAL A 156 -3.37 -13.43 6.34
C VAL A 156 -3.06 -13.11 4.89
N VAL A 157 -3.17 -14.09 3.99
CA VAL A 157 -3.02 -13.88 2.54
C VAL A 157 -4.04 -12.85 2.03
N LYS A 158 -5.33 -13.02 2.36
CA LYS A 158 -6.38 -12.08 1.96
C LYS A 158 -6.12 -10.68 2.50
N ARG A 159 -5.78 -10.54 3.79
CA ARG A 159 -5.47 -9.22 4.38
C ARG A 159 -4.27 -8.56 3.71
N SER A 160 -3.22 -9.33 3.41
CA SER A 160 -2.03 -8.81 2.72
C SER A 160 -2.37 -8.32 1.30
N ILE A 161 -3.17 -9.07 0.54
CA ILE A 161 -3.64 -8.69 -0.80
C ILE A 161 -4.56 -7.46 -0.74
N MET A 162 -5.50 -7.41 0.21
CA MET A 162 -6.38 -6.26 0.40
C MET A 162 -5.60 -4.99 0.79
N ALA A 163 -4.53 -5.12 1.58
CA ALA A 163 -3.64 -4.01 1.92
C ALA A 163 -2.87 -3.44 0.71
N LEU A 164 -2.82 -4.19 -0.39
CA LEU A 164 -2.29 -3.74 -1.68
C LEU A 164 -3.36 -3.11 -2.59
N GLY A 165 -4.58 -2.94 -2.10
CA GLY A 165 -5.73 -2.50 -2.89
C GLY A 165 -6.24 -3.55 -3.87
N GLY A 166 -5.86 -4.82 -3.67
CA GLY A 166 -6.23 -5.93 -4.52
C GLY A 166 -7.40 -6.77 -4.00
N SER A 167 -7.76 -7.77 -4.78
CA SER A 167 -8.73 -8.81 -4.42
C SER A 167 -8.16 -10.21 -4.68
N VAL A 168 -8.72 -11.20 -3.99
CA VAL A 168 -8.39 -12.62 -4.17
C VAL A 168 -9.67 -13.43 -4.33
N GLU A 169 -9.66 -14.33 -5.31
CA GLU A 169 -10.75 -15.23 -5.64
C GLU A 169 -10.22 -16.66 -5.71
N ILE A 170 -11.06 -17.62 -5.31
CA ILE A 170 -10.77 -19.05 -5.37
C ILE A 170 -11.80 -19.69 -6.29
N ASP A 171 -11.33 -20.52 -7.21
CA ASP A 171 -12.13 -21.42 -8.02
C ASP A 171 -11.56 -22.83 -7.84
N SER A 172 -12.41 -23.82 -7.59
CA SER A 172 -11.94 -25.18 -7.32
C SER A 172 -13.03 -26.20 -7.61
N ALA A 173 -12.60 -27.35 -8.11
CA ALA A 173 -13.44 -28.52 -8.27
C ALA A 173 -12.72 -29.75 -7.71
N GLU A 174 -13.43 -30.52 -6.89
CA GLU A 174 -12.89 -31.73 -6.26
C GLU A 174 -12.44 -32.74 -7.33
N GLY A 175 -11.20 -33.22 -7.20
CA GLY A 175 -10.51 -34.07 -8.17
C GLY A 175 -9.77 -33.34 -9.29
N TYR A 176 -10.13 -32.09 -9.59
CA TYR A 176 -9.59 -31.32 -10.73
C TYR A 176 -8.58 -30.25 -10.34
N GLY A 177 -8.55 -29.85 -9.07
CA GLY A 177 -7.56 -28.92 -8.54
C GLY A 177 -8.14 -27.58 -8.11
N THR A 178 -7.26 -26.60 -7.95
CA THR A 178 -7.60 -25.29 -7.38
C THR A 178 -6.92 -24.19 -8.19
N ARG A 179 -7.66 -23.12 -8.47
CA ARG A 179 -7.19 -21.88 -9.06
C ARG A 179 -7.42 -20.74 -8.08
N ILE A 180 -6.35 -20.06 -7.70
CA ILE A 180 -6.41 -18.86 -6.87
C ILE A 180 -5.99 -17.68 -7.72
N ALA A 181 -6.89 -16.72 -7.90
CA ALA A 181 -6.69 -15.55 -8.73
C ALA A 181 -6.53 -14.31 -7.83
N VAL A 182 -5.41 -13.60 -7.97
CA VAL A 182 -5.09 -12.37 -7.26
C VAL A 182 -5.11 -11.22 -8.25
N ARG A 183 -6.01 -10.27 -8.05
CA ARG A 183 -6.12 -9.05 -8.86
C ARG A 183 -5.50 -7.89 -8.10
N LEU A 184 -4.47 -7.27 -8.67
CA LEU A 184 -3.82 -6.09 -8.12
C LEU A 184 -4.04 -4.88 -9.03
N PRO A 185 -4.31 -3.69 -8.48
CA PRO A 185 -4.47 -2.49 -9.31
C PRO A 185 -3.13 -2.09 -9.94
N LEU A 186 -3.16 -1.65 -11.21
CA LEU A 186 -1.99 -1.12 -11.90
C LEU A 186 -1.79 0.35 -11.45
N THR A 187 -1.36 0.59 -10.21
CA THR A 187 -1.50 1.95 -9.66
C THR A 187 -0.42 2.92 -10.14
N LEU A 188 -0.87 3.94 -10.87
CA LEU A 188 -0.43 5.32 -10.67
C LEU A 188 -1.00 5.80 -9.31
N ALA A 189 -0.18 6.37 -8.43
CA ALA A 189 -0.66 6.91 -7.16
C ALA A 189 -1.40 8.24 -7.42
N ILE A 190 -2.72 8.25 -7.30
CA ILE A 190 -3.56 9.47 -7.42
C ILE A 190 -3.87 10.00 -6.02
N MET A 191 -3.85 11.31 -5.85
CA MET A 191 -4.16 12.01 -4.59
C MET A 191 -4.96 13.27 -4.87
N ASP A 192 -5.90 13.62 -3.99
CA ASP A 192 -6.54 14.94 -3.99
C ASP A 192 -5.59 15.98 -3.41
N GLY A 193 -5.29 17.02 -4.20
CA GLY A 193 -4.37 18.08 -3.84
C GLY A 193 -5.00 19.47 -3.98
N MET A 194 -4.62 20.38 -3.08
CA MET A 194 -4.84 21.82 -3.20
C MET A 194 -3.61 22.47 -3.83
N SER A 195 -3.79 23.09 -5.00
CA SER A 195 -2.76 23.89 -5.65
C SER A 195 -2.64 25.25 -4.98
N VAL A 196 -1.45 25.61 -4.53
CA VAL A 196 -1.16 26.88 -3.88
C VAL A 196 -0.02 27.61 -4.58
N ALA A 197 -0.16 28.92 -4.73
CA ALA A 197 0.85 29.77 -5.34
C ALA A 197 1.80 30.35 -4.27
N VAL A 198 3.09 30.34 -4.57
CA VAL A 198 4.13 31.00 -3.78
C VAL A 198 5.11 31.67 -4.73
N GLY A 199 5.10 32.99 -4.84
CA GLY A 199 5.81 33.74 -5.86
C GLY A 199 5.35 33.34 -7.25
N ASN A 200 6.29 32.87 -8.08
CA ASN A 200 6.00 32.34 -9.41
C ASN A 200 5.91 30.80 -9.44
N GLU A 201 5.99 30.14 -8.28
CA GLU A 201 6.00 28.69 -8.15
C GLU A 201 4.63 28.16 -7.71
N VAL A 202 4.30 26.95 -8.14
CA VAL A 202 3.08 26.23 -7.74
C VAL A 202 3.45 24.99 -6.93
N TYR A 203 2.82 24.86 -5.78
CA TYR A 203 2.97 23.71 -4.89
C TYR A 203 1.63 23.00 -4.70
N ILE A 204 1.68 21.70 -4.41
CA ILE A 204 0.51 20.90 -4.09
C ILE A 204 0.52 20.53 -2.61
N LEU A 205 -0.54 20.92 -1.90
CA LEU A 205 -0.82 20.47 -0.54
C LEU A 205 -1.77 19.27 -0.58
N PRO A 206 -1.46 18.14 0.09
CA PRO A 206 -2.41 17.05 0.24
C PRO A 206 -3.68 17.55 0.92
N LEU A 207 -4.84 17.41 0.27
CA LEU A 207 -6.09 17.96 0.80
C LEU A 207 -6.47 17.33 2.15
N SER A 208 -6.07 16.08 2.37
CA SER A 208 -6.27 15.35 3.63
C SER A 208 -5.58 16.01 4.84
N ALA A 209 -4.58 16.86 4.63
CA ALA A 209 -3.89 17.58 5.68
C ALA A 209 -4.43 19.01 5.88
N VAL A 210 -5.26 19.52 4.96
CA VAL A 210 -5.78 20.89 4.99
C VAL A 210 -7.05 20.93 5.84
N VAL A 211 -7.06 21.79 6.85
CA VAL A 211 -8.22 21.99 7.74
C VAL A 211 -9.08 23.15 7.26
N GLU A 212 -8.49 24.33 7.12
CA GLU A 212 -9.16 25.53 6.65
C GLU A 212 -8.16 26.52 6.04
N SER A 213 -8.66 27.51 5.31
CA SER A 213 -7.86 28.61 4.79
C SER A 213 -8.55 29.94 5.07
N PHE A 214 -7.78 30.97 5.42
CA PHE A 214 -8.29 32.30 5.70
C PHE A 214 -7.31 33.39 5.28
N GLN A 215 -7.83 34.58 4.98
CA GLN A 215 -7.01 35.76 4.73
C GLN A 215 -6.68 36.46 6.04
N VAL A 216 -5.45 36.94 6.15
CA VAL A 216 -4.93 37.55 7.36
C VAL A 216 -4.68 39.03 7.11
N THR A 217 -5.07 39.86 8.08
CA THR A 217 -4.63 41.26 8.09
C THR A 217 -3.30 41.37 8.84
N PRO A 218 -2.44 42.36 8.54
CA PRO A 218 -1.16 42.53 9.24
C PRO A 218 -1.28 42.60 10.78
N ALA A 219 -2.44 43.02 11.31
CA ALA A 219 -2.71 43.10 12.74
C ALA A 219 -2.94 41.73 13.43
N SER A 220 -3.22 40.67 12.68
CA SER A 220 -3.49 39.31 13.20
C SER A 220 -2.25 38.44 13.37
N VAL A 221 -1.09 38.91 12.92
CA VAL A 221 0.20 38.20 13.05
C VAL A 221 0.98 38.82 14.22
N SER A 222 1.35 38.00 15.19
CA SER A 222 2.16 38.41 16.33
C SER A 222 3.49 37.65 16.32
N THR A 223 4.61 38.38 16.38
CA THR A 223 5.94 37.78 16.49
C THR A 223 6.31 37.63 17.97
N VAL A 224 6.63 36.41 18.40
CA VAL A 224 7.16 36.18 19.75
C VAL A 224 8.63 36.55 19.80
N ALA A 225 9.13 36.97 20.96
CA ALA A 225 10.53 37.36 21.22
C ALA A 225 11.62 36.35 20.79
N GLN A 226 11.26 35.11 20.45
CA GLN A 226 12.17 34.06 19.96
C GLN A 226 12.11 33.82 18.43
N GLY A 227 11.53 34.75 17.66
CA GLY A 227 11.77 34.86 16.22
C GLY A 227 10.90 34.03 15.28
N SER A 228 9.96 33.23 15.79
CA SER A 228 8.97 32.53 14.94
C SER A 228 7.63 33.28 14.91
N PRO A 229 7.07 33.59 13.73
CA PRO A 229 5.76 34.25 13.64
C PRO A 229 4.65 33.31 14.12
N LEU A 230 3.71 33.85 14.89
CA LEU A 230 2.47 33.17 15.30
C LEU A 230 1.27 33.90 14.70
N VAL A 231 0.22 33.13 14.38
CA VAL A 231 -1.09 33.66 14.00
C VAL A 231 -2.12 33.17 15.01
N LYS A 232 -2.99 34.08 15.46
CA LYS A 232 -4.11 33.72 16.32
C LYS A 232 -5.32 33.44 15.42
N VAL A 233 -5.79 32.19 15.45
CA VAL A 233 -7.00 31.77 14.73
C VAL A 233 -8.04 31.41 15.78
N ARG A 234 -9.10 32.22 15.87
CA ARG A 234 -10.08 32.14 16.97
C ARG A 234 -9.36 32.28 18.31
N ASP A 235 -9.31 31.25 19.14
CA ASP A 235 -8.64 31.25 20.45
C ASP A 235 -7.34 30.44 20.50
N GLU A 236 -6.84 29.95 19.36
CA GLU A 236 -5.65 29.11 19.26
C GLU A 236 -4.48 29.86 18.60
N TYR A 237 -3.27 29.73 19.17
CA TYR A 237 -2.04 30.29 18.60
C TYR A 237 -1.27 29.24 17.81
N MET A 238 -1.21 29.43 16.49
CA MET A 238 -0.56 28.50 15.58
C MET A 238 0.78 29.08 15.09
N PRO A 239 1.84 28.25 14.97
CA PRO A 239 3.07 28.69 14.33
C PRO A 239 2.83 28.90 12.84
N VAL A 240 3.41 29.98 12.31
CA VAL A 240 3.37 30.30 10.88
C VAL A 240 4.64 29.80 10.22
N VAL A 241 4.49 29.04 9.14
CA VAL A 241 5.56 28.64 8.24
C VAL A 241 5.40 29.41 6.94
N GLU A 242 6.38 30.26 6.66
CA GLU A 242 6.46 31.03 5.42
C GLU A 242 7.05 30.13 4.33
N LEU A 243 6.23 29.69 3.37
CA LEU A 243 6.67 28.73 2.34
C LEU A 243 7.76 29.29 1.43
N ASP A 244 7.72 30.60 1.16
CA ASP A 244 8.75 31.30 0.41
C ASP A 244 10.13 31.18 1.07
N LYS A 245 10.20 31.32 2.39
CA LYS A 245 11.44 31.13 3.15
C LYS A 245 11.81 29.67 3.30
N LEU A 246 10.83 28.76 3.35
CA LEU A 246 11.08 27.33 3.49
C LEU A 246 11.73 26.72 2.24
N PHE A 247 11.33 27.20 1.07
CA PHE A 247 11.78 26.70 -0.23
C PHE A 247 12.70 27.66 -0.99
N ASP A 248 13.19 28.71 -0.32
CA ASP A 248 14.07 29.74 -0.90
C ASP A 248 13.52 30.34 -2.21
N VAL A 249 12.19 30.57 -2.25
CA VAL A 249 11.51 31.10 -3.45
C VAL A 249 11.87 32.58 -3.62
N PRO A 250 12.46 32.99 -4.76
CA PRO A 250 12.81 34.39 -4.99
C PRO A 250 11.57 35.28 -4.99
N ARG A 251 11.53 36.27 -4.10
CA ARG A 251 10.49 37.31 -4.08
C ARG A 251 11.06 38.64 -4.54
N SER A 252 10.33 39.36 -5.39
CA SER A 252 10.66 40.75 -5.68
C SER A 252 10.28 41.63 -4.49
N ALA A 253 11.11 42.61 -4.13
CA ALA A 253 10.84 43.54 -3.02
C ALA A 253 9.49 44.27 -3.18
N SER A 254 9.01 44.43 -4.43
CA SER A 254 7.74 45.08 -4.75
C SER A 254 6.50 44.16 -4.67
N ALA A 255 6.71 42.85 -4.50
CA ALA A 255 5.66 41.85 -4.31
C ALA A 255 5.32 41.66 -2.82
N GLN A 256 6.29 41.89 -1.92
CA GLN A 256 6.10 41.77 -0.47
C GLN A 256 4.98 42.67 0.10
N GLU A 257 4.63 43.75 -0.63
CA GLU A 257 3.62 44.74 -0.21
C GLU A 257 2.24 44.52 -0.84
N ARG A 258 2.06 43.56 -1.76
CA ARG A 258 0.89 43.52 -2.66
C ARG A 258 0.05 42.24 -2.64
N HIS A 259 0.47 41.17 -1.98
CA HIS A 259 -0.30 39.91 -1.94
C HIS A 259 -1.16 39.81 -0.69
N ALA A 260 -2.37 39.25 -0.84
CA ALA A 260 -3.20 38.88 0.30
C ALA A 260 -2.48 37.73 1.03
N ASP A 261 -2.14 37.93 2.31
CA ASP A 261 -1.56 36.88 3.13
C ASP A 261 -2.63 35.82 3.40
N ILE A 262 -2.69 34.78 2.56
CA ILE A 262 -3.54 33.63 2.79
C ILE A 262 -2.78 32.65 3.67
N MET A 263 -3.43 32.25 4.76
CA MET A 263 -2.95 31.16 5.61
C MET A 263 -3.75 29.90 5.30
N VAL A 264 -3.04 28.81 5.07
CA VAL A 264 -3.60 27.46 4.98
C VAL A 264 -3.24 26.71 6.24
N VAL A 265 -4.24 26.36 7.05
CA VAL A 265 -4.04 25.54 8.25
C VAL A 265 -3.89 24.10 7.84
N VAL A 266 -2.77 23.51 8.21
CA VAL A 266 -2.52 22.07 8.07
C VAL A 266 -2.45 21.40 9.43
N GLU A 267 -3.00 20.20 9.52
CA GLU A 267 -3.03 19.40 10.74
C GLU A 267 -2.46 18.00 10.48
N VAL A 268 -1.53 17.59 11.34
CA VAL A 268 -0.96 16.24 11.35
C VAL A 268 -0.79 15.81 12.81
N GLU A 269 -1.31 14.63 13.16
CA GLU A 269 -1.21 14.08 14.53
C GLU A 269 -1.61 15.12 15.61
N ASP A 270 -2.80 15.71 15.46
CA ASP A 270 -3.38 16.74 16.33
C ASP A 270 -2.52 18.02 16.49
N THR A 271 -1.48 18.19 15.65
CA THR A 271 -0.61 19.37 15.66
C THR A 271 -0.93 20.25 14.45
N ARG A 272 -1.26 21.52 14.72
CA ARG A 272 -1.63 22.52 13.70
C ARG A 272 -0.53 23.50 13.40
N VAL A 273 -0.38 23.84 12.12
CA VAL A 273 0.54 24.85 11.61
C VAL A 273 -0.15 25.65 10.52
N ALA A 274 0.08 26.96 10.46
CA ALA A 274 -0.40 27.82 9.40
C ALA A 274 0.69 28.00 8.33
N LEU A 275 0.39 27.67 7.07
CA LEU A 275 1.28 27.89 5.94
C LEU A 275 0.91 29.20 5.25
N ARG A 276 1.86 30.13 5.12
CA ARG A 276 1.64 31.35 4.34
C ARG A 276 1.83 31.09 2.86
N VAL A 277 0.82 31.43 2.07
CA VAL A 277 0.79 31.30 0.60
C VAL A 277 0.27 32.60 -0.03
N ASP A 278 0.50 32.79 -1.32
CA ASP A 278 0.06 33.98 -2.04
C ASP A 278 -1.33 33.80 -2.67
N ASP A 279 -1.68 32.58 -3.08
CA ASP A 279 -3.00 32.27 -3.66
C ASP A 279 -3.38 30.78 -3.53
N LEU A 280 -4.69 30.50 -3.63
CA LEU A 280 -5.27 29.16 -3.73
C LEU A 280 -5.80 28.96 -5.15
N LEU A 281 -5.06 28.22 -5.96
CA LEU A 281 -5.36 28.05 -7.39
C LEU A 281 -6.50 27.06 -7.66
N GLY A 282 -6.76 26.13 -6.72
CA GLY A 282 -7.88 25.20 -6.81
C GLY A 282 -7.55 23.79 -6.34
N GLN A 283 -8.57 22.93 -6.34
CA GLN A 283 -8.46 21.52 -5.97
C GLN A 283 -8.45 20.63 -7.21
N HIS A 284 -7.50 19.69 -7.28
CA HIS A 284 -7.39 18.74 -8.39
C HIS A 284 -6.90 17.38 -7.91
N GLN A 285 -7.30 16.34 -8.64
CA GLN A 285 -6.67 15.03 -8.53
C GLN A 285 -5.34 15.05 -9.29
N VAL A 286 -4.26 14.72 -8.57
CA VAL A 286 -2.90 14.75 -9.10
C VAL A 286 -2.27 13.36 -9.06
N VAL A 287 -1.42 13.08 -10.05
CA VAL A 287 -0.65 11.83 -10.10
C VAL A 287 0.69 12.05 -9.42
N VAL A 288 0.92 11.34 -8.32
CA VAL A 288 2.14 11.44 -7.51
C VAL A 288 3.29 10.70 -8.18
N LYS A 289 4.32 11.45 -8.56
CA LYS A 289 5.61 10.95 -9.01
C LYS A 289 6.62 11.10 -7.88
N ASN A 290 7.22 10.01 -7.45
CA ASN A 290 8.27 10.09 -6.44
C ASN A 290 9.56 10.70 -7.02
N LEU A 291 10.12 11.68 -6.31
CA LEU A 291 11.38 12.32 -6.66
C LEU A 291 12.59 11.50 -6.18
N GLU A 292 12.47 10.76 -5.07
CA GLU A 292 13.55 9.93 -4.50
C GLU A 292 13.97 8.76 -5.42
N SER A 293 13.17 8.48 -6.45
CA SER A 293 13.46 7.49 -7.51
C SER A 293 14.74 7.78 -8.28
N ASN A 294 14.95 9.07 -8.55
CA ASN A 294 15.90 9.58 -9.54
C ASN A 294 16.81 10.66 -8.93
N TYR A 295 16.41 11.25 -7.79
CA TYR A 295 17.09 12.34 -7.10
C TYR A 295 17.18 12.06 -5.60
N ARG A 296 17.88 12.94 -4.87
CA ARG A 296 17.94 12.88 -3.39
C ARG A 296 16.61 13.31 -2.79
N LYS A 297 16.35 12.85 -1.57
CA LYS A 297 15.23 13.33 -0.76
C LYS A 297 15.32 14.84 -0.59
N ILE A 298 14.27 15.55 -1.00
CA ILE A 298 14.14 16.99 -0.82
C ILE A 298 13.38 17.20 0.50
N PRO A 299 13.95 17.93 1.48
CA PRO A 299 13.25 18.23 2.73
C PRO A 299 11.89 18.89 2.46
N ASN A 300 10.87 18.50 3.23
CA ASN A 300 9.52 19.06 3.17
C ASN A 300 8.73 18.78 1.86
N VAL A 301 9.22 17.87 1.00
CA VAL A 301 8.57 17.45 -0.24
C VAL A 301 8.35 15.95 -0.23
N SER A 302 7.13 15.50 -0.55
CA SER A 302 6.74 14.09 -0.62
C SER A 302 6.76 13.51 -2.04
N GLY A 303 6.73 14.38 -3.06
CA GLY A 303 6.79 14.00 -4.47
C GLY A 303 6.66 15.19 -5.41
N ALA A 304 6.35 14.92 -6.68
CA ALA A 304 5.98 15.92 -7.67
C ALA A 304 4.81 15.42 -8.53
N THR A 305 4.13 16.33 -9.20
CA THR A 305 3.12 16.02 -10.22
C THR A 305 3.40 16.82 -11.48
N ILE A 306 2.83 16.38 -12.60
CA ILE A 306 2.73 17.17 -13.82
C ILE A 306 1.32 17.77 -13.86
N MET A 307 1.24 19.09 -13.99
CA MET A 307 0.00 19.85 -14.07
C MET A 307 -0.60 19.76 -15.48
N GLY A 308 -1.87 20.18 -15.64
CA GLY A 308 -2.58 20.11 -16.92
C GLY A 308 -1.95 20.93 -18.06
N ASP A 309 -1.17 21.95 -17.71
CA ASP A 309 -0.39 22.79 -18.63
C ASP A 309 1.01 22.22 -18.93
N GLY A 310 1.35 21.05 -18.38
CA GLY A 310 2.66 20.40 -18.53
C GLY A 310 3.73 20.90 -17.56
N SER A 311 3.43 21.88 -16.72
CA SER A 311 4.36 22.34 -15.67
C SER A 311 4.53 21.27 -14.58
N VAL A 312 5.62 21.36 -13.81
CA VAL A 312 5.90 20.44 -12.70
C VAL A 312 5.64 21.16 -11.38
N ALA A 313 4.81 20.58 -10.52
CA ALA A 313 4.53 21.10 -9.19
C ALA A 313 5.05 20.13 -8.12
N LEU A 314 5.66 20.67 -7.06
CA LEU A 314 6.13 19.86 -5.92
C LEU A 314 4.98 19.60 -4.94
N ILE A 315 4.88 18.36 -4.48
CA ILE A 315 3.90 17.96 -3.47
C ILE A 315 4.55 18.10 -2.10
N LEU A 316 3.94 18.89 -1.22
CA LEU A 316 4.46 19.18 0.10
C LEU A 316 4.26 18.00 1.06
N ASP A 317 5.25 17.77 1.91
CA ASP A 317 5.19 16.80 3.02
C ASP A 317 4.70 17.53 4.29
N ALA A 318 3.39 17.52 4.51
CA ALA A 318 2.77 18.19 5.65
C ALA A 318 3.36 17.70 6.99
N THR A 319 3.60 16.39 7.14
CA THR A 319 4.19 15.81 8.34
C THR A 319 5.60 16.36 8.60
N ALA A 320 6.43 16.46 7.56
CA ALA A 320 7.77 17.02 7.69
C ALA A 320 7.75 18.51 8.05
N ILE A 321 6.84 19.29 7.45
CA ILE A 321 6.68 20.72 7.72
C ILE A 321 6.22 20.94 9.17
N VAL A 322 5.19 20.21 9.61
CA VAL A 322 4.66 20.30 10.99
C VAL A 322 5.73 19.92 12.01
N ARG A 323 6.47 18.82 11.77
CA ARG A 323 7.57 18.39 12.64
C ARG A 323 8.68 19.45 12.72
N ARG A 324 9.03 20.08 11.60
CA ARG A 324 10.03 21.16 11.56
C ARG A 324 9.58 22.36 12.39
N ALA A 325 8.33 22.79 12.21
CA ALA A 325 7.75 23.90 12.96
C ALA A 325 7.71 23.61 14.48
N ARG A 326 7.47 22.35 14.88
CA ARG A 326 7.53 21.92 16.28
C ARG A 326 8.96 21.98 16.84
N ASN A 327 9.95 21.48 16.11
CA ASN A 327 11.34 21.45 16.57
C ASN A 327 11.97 22.85 16.66
N ALA A 328 11.50 23.81 15.86
CA ALA A 328 11.87 25.22 16.01
C ALA A 328 11.37 25.83 17.34
N ARG A 329 10.46 25.16 18.07
CA ARG A 329 9.97 25.56 19.40
C ARG A 329 10.70 24.89 20.57
N SER A 330 11.67 23.99 20.37
CA SER A 330 12.38 23.33 21.48
C SER A 330 13.22 24.35 22.28
N PRO A 331 12.91 24.60 23.57
CA PRO A 331 13.62 25.59 24.36
C PRO A 331 14.95 25.06 24.92
N ALA A 332 15.95 25.95 25.03
CA ALA A 332 17.22 25.70 25.71
C ALA A 332 17.13 25.76 27.26
N TRP A 333 16.03 25.34 27.90
CA TRP A 333 15.89 25.38 29.37
C TRP A 333 16.16 24.06 30.10
N GLU A 334 16.47 22.95 29.41
CA GLU A 334 16.82 21.66 30.06
C GLU A 334 18.31 21.52 30.47
N LEU A 335 19.11 22.59 30.49
CA LEU A 335 20.50 22.57 31.01
C LEU A 335 20.64 23.41 32.29
N GLY A 336 19.75 23.18 33.26
CA GLY A 336 19.65 23.96 34.49
C GLY A 336 19.48 23.14 35.78
N GLU A 337 20.13 21.98 35.90
CA GLU A 337 20.41 21.37 37.21
C GLU A 337 21.86 20.90 37.26
N LEU A 338 22.75 21.83 37.59
CA LEU A 338 24.10 21.55 38.11
C LEU A 338 24.60 22.82 38.81
N ILE A 339 24.03 23.09 39.99
CA ILE A 339 24.71 23.65 41.18
C ILE A 339 24.08 22.97 42.40
#